data_AF-A0A9W6LV04-F1
#
_entry.id   AF-A0A9W6LV04-F1
#
_cell.length_a   1.000
_cell.length_b   1.000
_cell.length_c   1.000
_cell.angle_alpha   90.00
_cell.angle_beta   90.00
_cell.angle_gamma   90.00
#
_symmetry.space_group_name_H-M   'P 1'
#
loop_
_entity.id
_entity.type
_entity.pdbx_description
1 polymer ?
#
loop_
_entity_poly.entity_id
_entity_poly.type
_entity_poly.pdbx_seq_one_letter_code
_entity_poly.pdbx_strand_id
1 'polypeptide(L)'
;MSMPAPSTGMIAEPAGAFPQIEFGRTAEGILVACVADTSFAMLPARDGRHYLATGWRIGRPMAEWKRSDFYGHAGELADEAAFRCKVAENAEHQREKRALGRREIGSTANTPWGRSQGATLYAEGVVCHSTAGHGGFHLSAERNRKVHSVLRSRGGWYEEDAGWAIVALTFPHLFTSYERRCAERTIKDSWPDAWEAIFGTILQPGESLEKDRRAFEQRHADDWIVVSAITSDQQPGFVEVVATPGGRRGAGTEERRFLVPSGEYQVGRFGFVVDEARHPVHSGPSSFIGWQGRAR
;
A
#
# COMPACT_ATOMS: atom_id res chain seq x y z
N MET A 1 -61.86 -33.05 16.26
CA MET A 1 -60.86 -32.28 17.03
C MET A 1 -59.50 -32.55 16.42
N SER A 2 -58.95 -31.58 15.68
CA SER A 2 -57.59 -31.61 15.15
C SER A 2 -57.03 -30.20 15.32
N MET A 3 -55.95 -30.07 16.08
CA MET A 3 -55.30 -28.79 16.39
C MET A 3 -54.48 -28.32 15.19
N PRO A 4 -54.52 -27.04 14.80
CA PRO A 4 -53.59 -26.51 13.82
C PRO A 4 -52.24 -26.23 14.50
N ALA A 5 -51.15 -26.58 13.81
CA ALA A 5 -49.79 -26.28 14.23
C ALA A 5 -49.54 -24.75 14.20
N PRO A 6 -48.77 -24.19 15.15
CA PRO A 6 -48.47 -22.77 15.16
C PRO A 6 -47.47 -22.45 14.04
N SER A 7 -47.81 -21.43 13.26
CA SER A 7 -46.92 -20.79 12.30
C SER A 7 -45.83 -20.06 13.08
N THR A 8 -44.63 -20.63 13.12
CA THR A 8 -43.48 -19.97 13.75
C THR A 8 -43.00 -18.89 12.80
N GLY A 9 -43.30 -17.65 13.20
CA GLY A 9 -42.96 -16.44 12.47
C GLY A 9 -41.47 -16.38 12.12
N MET A 10 -41.21 -15.96 10.87
CA MET A 10 -39.92 -15.40 10.50
C MET A 10 -39.60 -14.29 11.48
N ILE A 11 -38.62 -14.55 12.34
CA ILE A 11 -37.99 -13.52 13.15
C ILE A 11 -37.28 -12.64 12.12
N ALA A 12 -37.90 -11.51 11.78
CA ALA A 12 -37.24 -10.47 11.02
C ALA A 12 -36.02 -10.06 11.83
N GLU A 13 -34.82 -10.44 11.37
CA GLU A 13 -33.59 -9.86 11.89
C GLU A 13 -33.72 -8.34 11.78
N PRO A 14 -33.55 -7.59 12.88
CA PRO A 14 -33.63 -6.15 12.81
C PRO A 14 -32.51 -5.70 11.87
N ALA A 15 -32.87 -4.88 10.88
CA ALA A 15 -31.94 -4.17 10.00
C ALA A 15 -31.13 -3.14 10.82
N GLY A 16 -30.26 -3.64 11.69
CA GLY A 16 -29.29 -2.86 12.43
C GLY A 16 -28.15 -2.51 11.48
N ALA A 17 -27.92 -1.21 11.30
CA ALA A 17 -26.77 -0.69 10.57
C ALA A 17 -25.47 -1.17 11.25
N PHE A 18 -24.89 -2.25 10.73
CA PHE A 18 -23.64 -2.87 11.20
C PHE A 18 -22.57 -2.79 10.09
N PRO A 19 -21.28 -2.70 10.44
CA PRO A 19 -20.68 -3.32 11.63
C PRO A 19 -20.52 -2.39 12.84
N GLN A 20 -21.01 -2.82 14.00
CA GLN A 20 -20.69 -2.22 15.30
C GLN A 20 -19.20 -2.40 15.59
N ILE A 21 -18.61 -1.35 16.15
CA ILE A 21 -17.22 -1.38 16.60
C ILE A 21 -17.22 -1.74 18.08
N GLU A 22 -16.50 -2.80 18.41
CA GLU A 22 -16.26 -3.19 19.80
C GLU A 22 -14.81 -2.83 20.15
N PHE A 23 -14.61 -2.09 21.23
CA PHE A 23 -13.28 -1.79 21.76
C PHE A 23 -13.06 -2.55 23.05
N GLY A 24 -11.82 -2.97 23.29
CA GLY A 24 -11.45 -3.68 24.50
C GLY A 24 -9.97 -3.58 24.80
N ARG A 25 -9.55 -4.33 25.82
CA ARG A 25 -8.14 -4.53 26.16
C ARG A 25 -7.87 -6.01 26.35
N THR A 26 -6.67 -6.44 25.96
CA THR A 26 -6.17 -7.79 26.30
C THR A 26 -5.78 -7.83 27.79
N ALA A 27 -5.53 -9.03 28.31
CA ALA A 27 -4.98 -9.21 29.66
C ALA A 27 -3.61 -8.52 29.85
N GLU A 28 -2.88 -8.30 28.76
CA GLU A 28 -1.59 -7.58 28.73
C GLU A 28 -1.77 -6.06 28.58
N GLY A 29 -3.01 -5.55 28.62
CA GLY A 29 -3.33 -4.13 28.52
C GLY A 29 -3.29 -3.55 27.10
N ILE A 30 -3.07 -4.37 26.08
CA ILE A 30 -3.03 -3.94 24.67
C ILE A 30 -4.41 -3.46 24.25
N LEU A 31 -4.49 -2.28 23.64
CA LEU A 31 -5.73 -1.74 23.08
C LEU A 31 -6.12 -2.52 21.82
N VAL A 32 -7.33 -3.04 21.79
CA VAL A 32 -7.86 -3.86 20.70
C VAL A 32 -9.25 -3.41 20.28
N ALA A 33 -9.64 -3.76 19.05
CA ALA A 33 -10.99 -3.55 18.55
C ALA A 33 -11.42 -4.69 17.62
N CYS A 34 -12.73 -4.88 17.48
CA CYS A 34 -13.32 -5.78 16.49
C CYS A 34 -14.32 -5.01 15.63
N VAL A 35 -14.29 -5.29 14.32
CA VAL A 35 -15.26 -4.80 13.34
C VAL A 35 -15.66 -5.97 12.45
N ALA A 36 -16.85 -6.51 12.71
CA ALA A 36 -17.31 -7.78 12.14
C ALA A 36 -16.30 -8.92 12.36
N ASP A 37 -15.72 -9.47 11.30
CA ASP A 37 -14.74 -10.55 11.36
C ASP A 37 -13.28 -10.05 11.48
N THR A 38 -13.06 -8.73 11.40
CA THR A 38 -11.71 -8.14 11.43
C THR A 38 -11.35 -7.66 12.83
N SER A 39 -10.24 -8.16 13.35
CA SER A 39 -9.68 -7.81 14.65
C SER A 39 -8.52 -6.83 14.47
N PHE A 40 -8.43 -5.83 15.34
CA PHE A 40 -7.39 -4.81 15.34
C PHE A 40 -6.68 -4.75 16.69
N ALA A 41 -5.38 -4.50 16.68
CA ALA A 41 -4.59 -4.19 17.87
C ALA A 41 -3.67 -3.00 17.62
N MET A 42 -3.48 -2.17 18.64
CA MET A 42 -2.42 -1.17 18.70
C MET A 42 -1.20 -1.80 19.38
N LEU A 43 -0.26 -2.28 18.58
CA LEU A 43 0.92 -2.98 19.09
C LEU A 43 2.13 -2.04 19.18
N PRO A 44 3.02 -2.23 20.17
CA PRO A 44 4.25 -1.45 20.27
C PRO A 44 5.24 -1.85 19.17
N ALA A 45 5.84 -0.82 18.56
CA ALA A 45 7.00 -0.89 17.67
C ALA A 45 8.29 -0.52 18.44
N ARG A 46 9.41 -0.38 17.72
CA ARG A 46 10.66 0.14 18.29
C ARG A 46 10.50 1.62 18.68
N ASP A 47 11.27 2.04 19.68
CA ASP A 47 11.43 3.45 20.09
C ASP A 47 10.13 4.11 20.61
N GLY A 48 9.26 3.34 21.26
CA GLY A 48 8.01 3.84 21.86
C GLY A 48 6.90 4.17 20.85
N ARG A 49 7.11 3.86 19.56
CA ARG A 49 6.09 3.98 18.52
C ARG A 49 5.07 2.85 18.60
N HIS A 50 3.94 3.02 17.92
CA HIS A 50 2.91 2.00 17.79
C HIS A 50 2.61 1.71 16.32
N TYR A 51 1.97 0.58 16.06
CA TYR A 51 1.47 0.23 14.74
C TYR A 51 0.13 -0.48 14.83
N LEU A 52 -0.66 -0.37 13.77
CA LEU A 52 -1.92 -1.07 13.62
C LEU A 52 -1.64 -2.50 13.17
N ALA A 53 -2.06 -3.47 13.97
CA ALA A 53 -1.99 -4.87 13.62
C ALA A 53 -3.39 -5.44 13.35
N THR A 54 -3.49 -6.36 12.39
CA THR A 54 -4.77 -6.96 12.00
C THR A 54 -4.77 -8.48 12.17
N GLY A 55 -5.89 -8.99 12.65
CA GLY A 55 -6.21 -10.41 12.73
C GLY A 55 -7.59 -10.69 12.13
N TRP A 56 -7.94 -11.97 12.00
CA TRP A 56 -9.19 -12.40 11.38
C TRP A 56 -9.86 -13.49 12.20
N ARG A 57 -11.17 -13.32 12.46
CA ARG A 57 -12.04 -14.28 13.13
C ARG A 57 -11.46 -14.87 14.42
N ILE A 58 -11.00 -14.00 15.33
CA ILE A 58 -10.57 -14.42 16.66
C ILE A 58 -11.81 -14.67 17.53
N GLY A 59 -12.18 -15.94 17.70
CA GLY A 59 -13.44 -16.33 18.34
C GLY A 59 -13.47 -16.30 19.88
N ARG A 60 -12.33 -16.09 20.54
CA ARG A 60 -12.25 -15.97 22.01
C ARG A 60 -12.49 -14.52 22.47
N PRO A 61 -12.83 -14.25 23.74
CA PRO A 61 -13.00 -12.89 24.25
C PRO A 61 -11.75 -12.03 24.07
N MET A 62 -11.92 -10.72 23.85
CA MET A 62 -10.80 -9.76 23.64
C MET A 62 -9.74 -9.79 24.74
N ALA A 63 -10.14 -10.07 25.98
CA ALA A 63 -9.22 -10.20 27.11
C ALA A 63 -8.19 -11.32 26.92
N GLU A 64 -8.52 -12.36 26.15
CA GLU A 64 -7.66 -13.52 25.89
C GLU A 64 -6.87 -13.40 24.56
N TRP A 65 -7.02 -12.28 23.84
CA TRP A 65 -6.27 -12.06 22.61
C TRP A 65 -4.79 -11.83 22.94
N LYS A 66 -3.93 -12.40 22.10
CA LYS A 66 -2.47 -12.37 22.22
C LYS A 66 -1.89 -11.66 21.02
N ARG A 67 -0.69 -11.12 21.18
CA ARG A 67 0.07 -10.51 20.06
C ARG A 67 0.15 -11.43 18.83
N SER A 68 0.32 -12.73 19.02
CA SER A 68 0.44 -13.73 17.94
C SER A 68 -0.83 -13.93 17.10
N ASP A 69 -1.98 -13.44 17.56
CA ASP A 69 -3.23 -13.54 16.79
C ASP A 69 -3.30 -12.51 15.66
N PHE A 70 -2.44 -11.50 15.70
CA PHE A 70 -2.35 -10.44 14.71
C PHE A 70 -1.17 -10.71 13.79
N TYR A 71 -1.48 -11.04 12.54
CA TYR A 71 -0.49 -11.40 11.52
C TYR A 71 -0.30 -10.31 10.46
N GLY A 72 -1.20 -9.33 10.36
CA GLY A 72 -1.09 -8.22 9.43
C GLY A 72 -0.50 -6.97 10.09
N HIS A 73 0.27 -6.20 9.32
CA HIS A 73 0.84 -4.92 9.72
C HIS A 73 0.27 -3.81 8.82
N ALA A 74 -0.58 -2.95 9.38
CA ALA A 74 -1.37 -1.95 8.66
C ALA A 74 -0.88 -0.51 8.89
N GLY A 75 0.39 -0.34 9.26
CA GLY A 75 1.08 0.96 9.32
C GLY A 75 1.27 1.52 10.73
N GLU A 76 2.08 2.57 10.83
CA GLU A 76 2.38 3.22 12.11
C GLU A 76 1.18 3.98 12.68
N LEU A 77 1.11 4.06 14.00
CA LEU A 77 0.11 4.79 14.77
C LEU A 77 0.81 5.73 15.74
N ALA A 78 0.37 6.98 15.74
CA ALA A 78 0.87 7.98 16.70
C ALA A 78 0.37 7.68 18.12
N ASP A 79 -0.92 7.38 18.26
CA ASP A 79 -1.59 7.26 19.56
C ASP A 79 -2.91 6.46 19.47
N GLU A 80 -3.61 6.38 20.61
CA GLU A 80 -4.92 5.74 20.71
C GLU A 80 -6.01 6.44 19.85
N ALA A 81 -5.92 7.76 19.64
CA ALA A 81 -6.88 8.47 18.80
C ALA A 81 -6.72 8.05 17.33
N ALA A 82 -5.48 7.96 16.84
CA ALA A 82 -5.16 7.45 15.52
C ALA A 82 -5.65 6.00 15.34
N PHE A 83 -5.50 5.15 16.37
CA PHE A 83 -6.05 3.79 16.36
C PHE A 83 -7.57 3.80 16.18
N ARG A 84 -8.30 4.56 17.00
CA ARG A 84 -9.77 4.65 16.93
C ARG A 84 -10.25 5.19 15.58
N CYS A 85 -9.58 6.19 15.02
CA CYS A 85 -9.87 6.71 13.69
C CYS A 85 -9.70 5.63 12.60
N LYS A 86 -8.64 4.82 12.66
CA LYS A 86 -8.43 3.73 11.70
C LYS A 86 -9.47 2.62 11.81
N VAL A 87 -9.85 2.26 13.03
CA VAL A 87 -10.93 1.29 13.25
C VAL A 87 -12.27 1.83 12.71
N ALA A 88 -12.57 3.10 12.95
CA ALA A 88 -13.78 3.75 12.43
C ALA A 88 -13.78 3.85 10.90
N GLU A 89 -12.66 4.21 10.27
CA GLU A 89 -12.49 4.22 8.82
C GLU A 89 -12.73 2.82 8.22
N ASN A 90 -12.25 1.76 8.89
CA ASN A 90 -12.50 0.39 8.44
C ASN A 90 -14.00 0.01 8.56
N ALA A 91 -14.65 0.35 9.67
CA ALA A 91 -16.07 0.09 9.86
C ALA A 91 -16.94 0.82 8.81
N GLU A 92 -16.60 2.07 8.51
CA GLU A 92 -17.20 2.84 7.42
C GLU A 92 -17.00 2.14 6.08
N HIS A 93 -15.76 1.77 5.75
CA HIS A 93 -15.42 1.07 4.51
C HIS A 93 -16.20 -0.25 4.36
N GLN A 94 -16.32 -1.05 5.43
CA GLN A 94 -17.11 -2.28 5.42
C GLN A 94 -18.59 -2.01 5.19
N ARG A 95 -19.15 -0.97 5.82
CA ARG A 95 -20.55 -0.57 5.64
C ARG A 95 -20.82 -0.15 4.20
N GLU A 96 -19.98 0.74 3.65
CA GLU A 96 -20.08 1.18 2.25
C GLU A 96 -19.93 0.00 1.29
N LYS A 97 -18.97 -0.91 1.52
CA LYS A 97 -18.80 -2.13 0.70
C LYS A 97 -20.07 -2.98 0.64
N ARG A 98 -20.73 -3.18 1.78
CA ARG A 98 -22.01 -3.92 1.85
C ARG A 98 -23.11 -3.18 1.08
N ALA A 99 -23.22 -1.86 1.26
CA ALA A 99 -24.20 -1.03 0.58
C ALA A 99 -24.04 -1.00 -0.96
N LEU A 100 -22.80 -1.14 -1.45
CA LEU A 100 -22.51 -1.21 -2.89
C LEU A 100 -22.98 -2.51 -3.55
N GLY A 101 -23.34 -3.55 -2.78
CA GLY A 101 -23.99 -4.75 -3.31
C GLY A 101 -23.17 -5.51 -4.36
N ARG A 102 -21.83 -5.41 -4.31
CA ARG A 102 -20.93 -6.12 -5.22
C ARG A 102 -21.16 -7.62 -5.12
N ARG A 103 -21.15 -8.30 -6.27
CA ARG A 103 -21.48 -9.73 -6.34
C ARG A 103 -20.28 -10.55 -6.76
N GLU A 104 -19.92 -11.53 -5.95
CA GLU A 104 -19.00 -12.57 -6.39
C GLU A 104 -19.66 -13.45 -7.45
N ILE A 105 -18.92 -13.74 -8.51
CA ILE A 105 -19.32 -14.58 -9.62
C ILE A 105 -18.19 -15.57 -9.95
N GLY A 106 -18.58 -16.79 -10.33
CA GLY A 106 -17.63 -17.73 -10.92
C GLY A 106 -17.18 -17.22 -12.27
N SER A 107 -15.87 -17.24 -12.52
CA SER A 107 -15.30 -16.86 -13.82
C SER A 107 -14.10 -17.73 -14.12
N THR A 108 -13.99 -18.16 -15.38
CA THR A 108 -12.82 -18.84 -15.94
C THR A 108 -12.29 -18.13 -17.19
N ALA A 109 -12.63 -16.86 -17.35
CA ALA A 109 -12.21 -16.03 -18.47
C ALA A 109 -10.68 -15.97 -18.56
N ASN A 110 -10.17 -15.89 -19.79
CA ASN A 110 -8.76 -15.60 -20.03
C ASN A 110 -8.55 -14.09 -19.83
N THR A 111 -7.69 -13.74 -18.88
CA THR A 111 -7.29 -12.36 -18.59
C THR A 111 -5.82 -12.16 -19.01
N PRO A 112 -5.33 -10.92 -19.08
CA PRO A 112 -3.91 -10.65 -19.30
C PRO A 112 -2.98 -11.29 -18.27
N TRP A 113 -3.49 -11.57 -17.06
CA TRP A 113 -2.74 -12.18 -15.96
C TRP A 113 -2.98 -13.69 -15.83
N GLY A 114 -3.55 -14.31 -16.87
CA GLY A 114 -3.88 -15.73 -16.89
C GLY A 114 -5.36 -16.01 -16.66
N ARG A 115 -5.68 -17.27 -16.36
CA ARG A 115 -7.07 -17.71 -16.21
C ARG A 115 -7.65 -17.18 -14.89
N SER A 116 -8.81 -16.53 -14.99
CA SER A 116 -9.60 -16.09 -13.83
C SER A 116 -9.98 -17.29 -12.96
N GLN A 117 -9.86 -17.13 -11.64
CA GLN A 117 -10.27 -18.10 -10.61
C GLN A 117 -11.52 -17.64 -9.86
N GLY A 118 -11.84 -16.35 -9.96
CA GLY A 118 -13.05 -15.72 -9.45
C GLY A 118 -13.16 -14.32 -10.02
N ALA A 119 -14.35 -13.74 -9.91
CA ALA A 119 -14.54 -12.35 -10.25
C ALA A 119 -15.62 -11.70 -9.39
N THR A 120 -15.50 -10.40 -9.20
CA THR A 120 -16.49 -9.57 -8.51
C THR A 120 -17.14 -8.64 -9.52
N LEU A 121 -18.45 -8.74 -9.69
CA LEU A 121 -19.25 -7.83 -10.50
C LEU A 121 -19.56 -6.56 -9.69
N TYR A 122 -19.02 -5.42 -10.14
CA TYR A 122 -19.26 -4.11 -9.53
C TYR A 122 -20.50 -3.44 -10.13
N ALA A 123 -20.65 -3.55 -11.45
CA ALA A 123 -21.82 -3.12 -12.21
C ALA A 123 -21.82 -3.81 -13.58
N GLU A 124 -22.89 -3.67 -14.34
CA GLU A 124 -22.91 -4.14 -15.73
C GLU A 124 -21.76 -3.54 -16.55
N GLY A 125 -20.91 -4.42 -17.07
CA GLY A 125 -19.71 -4.08 -17.83
C GLY A 125 -18.53 -3.59 -16.98
N VAL A 126 -18.54 -3.76 -15.66
CA VAL A 126 -17.42 -3.46 -14.75
C VAL A 126 -17.19 -4.66 -13.85
N VAL A 127 -16.15 -5.45 -14.16
CA VAL A 127 -15.84 -6.72 -13.48
C VAL A 127 -14.41 -6.70 -12.99
N CYS A 128 -14.18 -7.02 -11.72
CA CYS A 128 -12.84 -7.27 -11.19
C CYS A 128 -12.56 -8.77 -11.25
N HIS A 129 -11.49 -9.20 -11.89
CA HIS A 129 -11.06 -10.58 -11.97
C HIS A 129 -9.91 -10.83 -10.99
N SER A 130 -9.96 -11.97 -10.32
CA SER A 130 -8.85 -12.52 -9.53
C SER A 130 -8.27 -13.75 -10.23
N THR A 131 -6.95 -13.87 -10.22
CA THR A 131 -6.16 -14.97 -10.79
C THR A 131 -5.17 -15.48 -9.73
N ALA A 132 -4.38 -16.51 -10.05
CA ALA A 132 -3.51 -17.18 -9.09
C ALA A 132 -2.41 -16.30 -8.47
N GLY A 133 -1.97 -15.25 -9.18
CA GLY A 133 -0.91 -14.37 -8.70
C GLY A 133 -1.21 -12.89 -8.85
N HIS A 134 -2.36 -12.53 -9.45
CA HIS A 134 -2.70 -11.15 -9.76
C HIS A 134 -4.21 -10.98 -9.99
N GLY A 135 -4.62 -9.80 -10.40
CA GLY A 135 -5.97 -9.50 -10.84
C GLY A 135 -6.08 -8.17 -11.56
N GLY A 136 -7.33 -7.74 -11.74
CA GLY A 136 -7.63 -6.42 -12.24
C GLY A 136 -9.03 -6.31 -12.83
N PHE A 137 -9.37 -5.10 -13.23
CA PHE A 137 -10.66 -4.78 -13.80
C PHE A 137 -10.69 -5.00 -15.31
N HIS A 138 -11.81 -5.52 -15.79
CA HIS A 138 -12.21 -5.47 -17.18
C HIS A 138 -13.45 -4.59 -17.34
N LEU A 139 -13.36 -3.65 -18.26
CA LEU A 139 -14.46 -2.79 -18.68
C LEU A 139 -15.00 -3.25 -20.03
N SER A 140 -16.34 -3.34 -20.16
CA SER A 140 -16.97 -3.49 -21.47
C SER A 140 -16.56 -2.33 -22.38
N ALA A 141 -16.63 -2.52 -23.70
CA ALA A 141 -16.27 -1.48 -24.66
C ALA A 141 -17.05 -0.16 -24.43
N GLU A 142 -18.31 -0.25 -23.96
CA GLU A 142 -19.11 0.93 -23.60
C GLU A 142 -18.60 1.63 -22.35
N ARG A 143 -18.30 0.88 -21.28
CA ARG A 143 -17.75 1.45 -20.04
C ARG A 143 -16.36 2.03 -20.29
N ASN A 144 -15.52 1.34 -21.05
CA ASN A 144 -14.16 1.77 -21.35
C ASN A 144 -14.13 3.10 -22.14
N ARG A 145 -15.14 3.37 -22.97
CA ARG A 145 -15.28 4.65 -23.67
C ARG A 145 -15.50 5.85 -22.72
N LYS A 146 -15.98 5.62 -21.51
CA LYS A 146 -16.18 6.67 -20.49
C LYS A 146 -14.89 7.04 -19.76
N VAL A 147 -13.87 6.18 -19.78
CA VAL A 147 -12.56 6.48 -19.20
C VAL A 147 -11.92 7.63 -19.98
N HIS A 148 -11.31 8.59 -19.29
CA HIS A 148 -10.61 9.71 -19.92
C HIS A 148 -9.54 9.20 -20.91
N SER A 149 -9.43 9.80 -22.08
CA SER A 149 -8.61 9.29 -23.19
C SER A 149 -7.15 9.08 -22.82
N VAL A 150 -6.58 9.98 -22.00
CA VAL A 150 -5.17 9.91 -21.53
C VAL A 150 -4.90 8.69 -20.64
N LEU A 151 -5.92 8.18 -19.94
CA LEU A 151 -5.79 7.05 -19.01
C LEU A 151 -6.40 5.75 -19.58
N ARG A 152 -7.01 5.80 -20.76
CA ARG A 152 -7.81 4.71 -21.28
C ARG A 152 -6.93 3.57 -21.79
N SER A 153 -7.07 2.40 -21.17
CA SER A 153 -6.41 1.18 -21.62
C SER A 153 -7.06 0.60 -22.88
N ARG A 154 -6.23 0.19 -23.84
CA ARG A 154 -6.69 -0.52 -25.06
C ARG A 154 -7.15 -1.92 -24.67
N GLY A 155 -8.38 -2.27 -25.03
CA GLY A 155 -8.98 -3.57 -24.67
C GLY A 155 -9.64 -3.60 -23.30
N GLY A 156 -9.62 -2.50 -22.53
CA GLY A 156 -10.44 -2.34 -21.32
C GLY A 156 -9.92 -3.08 -20.08
N TRP A 157 -8.66 -3.51 -20.07
CA TRP A 157 -8.03 -4.17 -18.93
C TRP A 157 -7.22 -3.17 -18.09
N TYR A 158 -7.44 -3.20 -16.78
CA TYR A 158 -6.83 -2.32 -15.80
C TYR A 158 -6.30 -3.16 -14.64
N GLU A 159 -4.99 -3.15 -14.49
CA GLU A 159 -4.21 -3.93 -13.51
C GLU A 159 -4.54 -3.52 -12.05
N GLU A 160 -4.42 -4.44 -11.08
CA GLU A 160 -4.93 -4.25 -9.70
C GLU A 160 -4.07 -3.39 -8.77
N ASP A 161 -2.79 -3.18 -9.04
CA ASP A 161 -1.91 -2.35 -8.22
C ASP A 161 -2.09 -0.86 -8.57
N ALA A 162 -2.21 -0.53 -9.86
CA ALA A 162 -2.32 0.85 -10.34
C ALA A 162 -3.57 1.10 -11.20
N GLY A 163 -3.85 0.22 -12.16
CA GLY A 163 -4.90 0.42 -13.17
C GLY A 163 -6.31 0.55 -12.58
N TRP A 164 -6.62 -0.17 -11.50
CA TRP A 164 -7.91 -0.12 -10.81
C TRP A 164 -8.31 1.29 -10.38
N ALA A 165 -7.32 2.14 -10.09
CA ALA A 165 -7.55 3.52 -9.67
C ALA A 165 -8.17 4.35 -10.80
N ILE A 166 -7.89 4.02 -12.06
CA ILE A 166 -8.49 4.67 -13.24
C ILE A 166 -9.98 4.32 -13.31
N VAL A 167 -10.32 3.06 -13.00
CA VAL A 167 -11.71 2.59 -12.96
C VAL A 167 -12.47 3.28 -11.82
N ALA A 168 -11.85 3.40 -10.64
CA ALA A 168 -12.42 4.10 -9.50
C ALA A 168 -12.62 5.60 -9.74
N LEU A 169 -11.66 6.24 -10.41
CA LEU A 169 -11.77 7.64 -10.84
C LEU A 169 -12.91 7.84 -11.85
N THR A 170 -13.10 6.89 -12.76
CA THR A 170 -14.13 6.97 -13.81
C THR A 170 -15.53 6.67 -13.27
N PHE A 171 -15.65 5.73 -12.32
CA PHE A 171 -16.93 5.28 -11.77
C PHE A 171 -16.97 5.37 -10.24
N PRO A 172 -16.85 6.58 -9.65
CA PRO A 172 -16.66 6.74 -8.21
C PRO A 172 -17.81 6.16 -7.37
N HIS A 173 -19.03 6.12 -7.91
CA HIS A 173 -20.21 5.55 -7.22
C HIS A 173 -20.15 4.02 -7.03
N LEU A 174 -19.21 3.32 -7.69
CA LEU A 174 -18.99 1.88 -7.50
C LEU A 174 -17.98 1.59 -6.38
N PHE A 175 -17.41 2.63 -5.77
CA PHE A 175 -16.31 2.54 -4.82
C PHE A 175 -16.66 3.26 -3.52
N THR A 176 -16.15 2.70 -2.42
CA THR A 176 -16.26 3.29 -1.09
C THR A 176 -15.51 4.62 -1.02
N SER A 177 -15.82 5.45 -0.02
CA SER A 177 -15.05 6.67 0.23
C SER A 177 -13.56 6.38 0.46
N TYR A 178 -13.24 5.29 1.16
CA TYR A 178 -11.86 4.84 1.37
C TYR A 178 -11.15 4.48 0.06
N GLU A 179 -11.75 3.60 -0.75
CA GLU A 179 -11.18 3.21 -2.04
C GLU A 179 -11.00 4.41 -2.98
N ARG A 180 -11.90 5.40 -2.96
CA ARG A 180 -11.75 6.63 -3.74
C ARG A 180 -10.53 7.45 -3.31
N ARG A 181 -10.26 7.59 -2.00
CA ARG A 181 -9.05 8.26 -1.49
C ARG A 181 -7.78 7.51 -1.89
N CYS A 182 -7.80 6.18 -1.81
CA CYS A 182 -6.69 5.35 -2.27
C CYS A 182 -6.46 5.50 -3.77
N ALA A 183 -7.51 5.45 -4.58
CA ALA A 183 -7.44 5.60 -6.03
C ALA A 183 -6.88 6.98 -6.42
N GLU A 184 -7.32 8.05 -5.77
CA GLU A 184 -6.75 9.39 -6.00
C GLU A 184 -5.24 9.41 -5.76
N ARG A 185 -4.77 8.86 -4.62
CA ARG A 185 -3.34 8.76 -4.33
C ARG A 185 -2.60 7.94 -5.39
N THR A 186 -3.13 6.77 -5.74
CA THR A 186 -2.55 5.90 -6.78
C THR A 186 -2.46 6.62 -8.12
N ILE A 187 -3.47 7.37 -8.57
CA ILE A 187 -3.38 8.13 -9.82
C ILE A 187 -2.32 9.22 -9.74
N LYS A 188 -2.27 9.99 -8.64
CA LYS A 188 -1.25 11.03 -8.43
C LYS A 188 0.17 10.45 -8.44
N ASP A 189 0.36 9.25 -7.91
CA ASP A 189 1.66 8.60 -7.85
C ASP A 189 2.03 7.89 -9.17
N SER A 190 1.09 7.25 -9.86
CA SER A 190 1.37 6.48 -11.09
C SER A 190 1.29 7.32 -12.37
N TRP A 191 0.38 8.30 -12.44
CA TRP A 191 0.17 9.16 -13.61
C TRP A 191 -0.01 10.64 -13.21
N PRO A 192 0.99 11.25 -12.53
CA PRO A 192 0.89 12.63 -12.07
C PRO A 192 0.57 13.61 -13.20
N ASP A 193 1.24 13.51 -14.35
CA ASP A 193 1.02 14.45 -15.47
C ASP A 193 -0.40 14.32 -16.05
N ALA A 194 -0.96 13.11 -16.06
CA ALA A 194 -2.35 12.90 -16.48
C ALA A 194 -3.34 13.47 -15.46
N TRP A 195 -3.06 13.35 -14.16
CA TRP A 195 -3.85 13.98 -13.10
C TRP A 195 -3.90 15.50 -13.31
N GLU A 196 -2.74 16.14 -13.48
CA GLU A 196 -2.67 17.60 -13.69
C GLU A 196 -3.40 18.02 -14.96
N ALA A 197 -3.27 17.25 -16.05
CA ALA A 197 -3.96 17.53 -17.30
C ALA A 197 -5.50 17.37 -17.20
N ILE A 198 -5.99 16.38 -16.45
CA ILE A 198 -7.43 16.12 -16.28
C ILE A 198 -8.06 17.16 -15.35
N PHE A 199 -7.39 17.50 -14.24
CA PHE A 199 -7.97 18.34 -13.18
C PHE A 199 -7.53 19.80 -13.23
N GLY A 200 -6.54 20.16 -14.06
CA GLY A 200 -6.04 21.52 -14.18
C GLY A 200 -5.27 22.01 -12.94
N THR A 201 -4.84 21.10 -12.06
CA THR A 201 -4.17 21.43 -10.79
C THR A 201 -2.74 20.93 -10.81
N ILE A 202 -1.79 21.79 -10.46
CA ILE A 202 -0.38 21.40 -10.31
C ILE A 202 -0.16 20.82 -8.91
N LEU A 203 0.28 19.57 -8.88
CA LEU A 203 0.66 18.84 -7.67
C LEU A 203 1.90 19.47 -7.05
N GLN A 204 1.79 19.78 -5.76
CA GLN A 204 2.84 20.35 -4.94
C GLN A 204 3.80 19.26 -4.42
N PRO A 205 5.00 19.64 -3.94
CA PRO A 205 5.90 18.70 -3.28
C PRO A 205 5.18 17.91 -2.16
N GLY A 206 5.34 16.58 -2.15
CA GLY A 206 4.66 15.67 -1.22
C GLY A 206 3.31 15.13 -1.69
N GLU A 207 2.73 15.68 -2.77
CA GLU A 207 1.43 15.22 -3.28
C GLU A 207 1.53 14.04 -4.26
N SER A 208 2.71 13.84 -4.87
CA SER A 208 3.01 12.72 -5.75
C SER A 208 4.42 12.19 -5.48
N LEU A 209 4.51 10.91 -5.10
CA LEU A 209 5.78 10.21 -4.92
C LEU A 209 6.64 10.28 -6.19
N GLU A 210 6.02 10.13 -7.35
CA GLU A 210 6.72 10.12 -8.64
C GLU A 210 7.25 11.52 -9.01
N LYS A 211 6.48 12.60 -8.79
CA LYS A 211 7.00 13.95 -9.03
C LYS A 211 8.09 14.30 -8.04
N ASP A 212 7.94 13.93 -6.77
CA ASP A 212 8.97 14.11 -5.75
C ASP A 212 10.26 13.37 -6.14
N ARG A 213 10.13 12.13 -6.65
CA ARG A 213 11.26 11.34 -7.16
C ARG A 213 11.95 12.05 -8.32
N ARG A 214 11.19 12.49 -9.34
CA ARG A 214 11.73 13.24 -10.50
C ARG A 214 12.44 14.52 -10.07
N ALA A 215 11.87 15.28 -9.14
CA ALA A 215 12.46 16.50 -8.62
C ALA A 215 13.77 16.23 -7.85
N PHE A 216 13.81 15.13 -7.08
CA PHE A 216 15.01 14.67 -6.41
C PHE A 216 16.10 14.25 -7.42
N GLU A 217 15.76 13.39 -8.39
CA GLU A 217 16.67 12.96 -9.45
C GLU A 217 17.23 14.13 -10.26
N GLN A 218 16.39 15.12 -10.58
CA GLN A 218 16.82 16.32 -11.31
C GLN A 218 17.77 17.19 -10.47
N ARG A 219 17.46 17.38 -9.18
CA ARG A 219 18.30 18.18 -8.27
C ARG A 219 19.67 17.55 -8.04
N HIS A 220 19.70 16.22 -7.96
CA HIS A 220 20.88 15.43 -7.59
C HIS A 220 21.49 14.67 -8.77
N ALA A 221 21.24 15.13 -10.01
CA ALA A 221 21.66 14.45 -11.23
C ALA A 221 23.19 14.27 -11.33
N ASP A 222 23.93 15.25 -10.79
CA ASP A 222 25.39 15.29 -10.79
C ASP A 222 26.00 14.91 -9.42
N ASP A 223 25.16 14.63 -8.42
CA ASP A 223 25.62 14.27 -7.08
C ASP A 223 25.85 12.76 -6.95
N TRP A 224 26.70 12.36 -6.00
CA TRP A 224 26.93 10.95 -5.67
C TRP A 224 25.79 10.40 -4.82
N ILE A 225 24.97 9.51 -5.38
CA ILE A 225 23.86 8.87 -4.65
C ILE A 225 24.23 7.43 -4.33
N VAL A 226 24.09 7.05 -3.07
CA VAL A 226 24.40 5.71 -2.58
C VAL A 226 23.50 4.66 -3.23
N VAL A 227 24.12 3.65 -3.84
CA VAL A 227 23.44 2.49 -4.46
C VAL A 227 23.63 1.19 -3.68
N SER A 228 24.68 1.12 -2.85
CA SER A 228 24.98 -0.03 -1.99
C SER A 228 25.68 0.44 -0.71
N ALA A 229 25.44 -0.23 0.41
CA ALA A 229 26.04 0.12 1.70
C ALA A 229 26.29 -1.13 2.54
N ILE A 230 27.37 -1.11 3.30
CA ILE A 230 27.72 -2.14 4.28
C ILE A 230 28.37 -1.49 5.50
N THR A 231 28.12 -2.03 6.69
CA THR A 231 28.90 -1.64 7.87
C THR A 231 30.38 -1.93 7.60
N SER A 232 31.26 -0.95 7.87
CA SER A 232 32.69 -1.13 7.62
C SER A 232 33.33 -1.99 8.71
N ASP A 233 33.95 -3.10 8.32
CA ASP A 233 34.83 -3.89 9.20
C ASP A 233 36.21 -3.25 9.33
N GLN A 234 36.58 -2.38 8.38
CA GLN A 234 37.89 -1.74 8.33
C GLN A 234 37.95 -0.49 9.21
N GLN A 235 36.83 0.23 9.35
CA GLN A 235 36.75 1.43 10.17
C GLN A 235 35.50 1.40 11.07
N PRO A 236 35.65 0.99 12.34
CA PRO A 236 34.54 0.95 13.29
C PRO A 236 33.83 2.30 13.41
N GLY A 237 32.49 2.25 13.44
CA GLY A 237 31.64 3.45 13.51
C GLY A 237 31.32 4.11 12.16
N PHE A 238 31.72 3.48 11.04
CA PHE A 238 31.42 3.95 9.69
C PHE A 238 30.65 2.89 8.88
N VAL A 239 29.92 3.38 7.89
CA VAL A 239 29.30 2.62 6.80
C VAL A 239 30.11 2.89 5.54
N GLU A 240 30.62 1.82 4.93
CA GLU A 240 31.21 1.89 3.59
C GLU A 240 30.08 1.90 2.57
N VAL A 241 29.98 2.96 1.79
CA VAL A 241 28.95 3.13 0.77
C VAL A 241 29.57 3.12 -0.62
N VAL A 242 28.88 2.52 -1.58
CA VAL A 242 29.13 2.67 -3.01
C VAL A 242 28.08 3.62 -3.54
N ALA A 243 28.52 4.70 -4.20
CA ALA A 243 27.66 5.68 -4.82
C ALA A 243 27.96 5.82 -6.31
N THR A 244 26.96 6.27 -7.07
CA THR A 244 27.07 6.57 -8.49
C THR A 244 26.49 7.96 -8.78
N PRO A 245 26.96 8.66 -9.83
CA PRO A 245 26.43 9.97 -10.19
C PRO A 245 24.94 9.87 -10.57
N GLY A 246 24.09 10.61 -9.86
CA GLY A 246 22.63 10.57 -10.00
C GLY A 246 21.98 9.25 -9.62
N GLY A 247 22.69 8.35 -8.92
CA GLY A 247 22.15 7.04 -8.51
C GLY A 247 21.94 6.06 -9.66
N ARG A 248 22.55 6.32 -10.82
CA ARG A 248 22.48 5.48 -12.01
C ARG A 248 23.01 4.07 -11.72
N ARG A 249 22.36 3.05 -12.29
CA ARG A 249 22.76 1.64 -12.19
C ARG A 249 22.94 1.07 -13.58
N GLY A 250 24.02 0.33 -13.80
CA GLY A 250 24.27 -0.33 -15.08
C GLY A 250 25.76 -0.48 -15.39
N ALA A 251 26.07 -1.36 -16.34
CA ALA A 251 27.45 -1.56 -16.80
C ALA A 251 28.03 -0.24 -17.35
N GLY A 252 29.27 0.07 -16.96
CA GLY A 252 29.97 1.29 -17.37
C GLY A 252 29.60 2.55 -16.59
N THR A 253 28.77 2.43 -15.53
CA THR A 253 28.54 3.56 -14.61
C THR A 253 29.73 3.72 -13.69
N GLU A 254 30.25 4.95 -13.54
CA GLU A 254 31.29 5.23 -12.54
C GLU A 254 30.74 4.95 -11.14
N GLU A 255 31.48 4.15 -10.37
CA GLU A 255 31.20 3.84 -8.98
C GLU A 255 32.34 4.37 -8.11
N ARG A 256 31.99 5.07 -7.03
CA ARG A 256 32.95 5.57 -6.06
C ARG A 256 32.54 5.13 -4.66
N ARG A 257 33.54 4.80 -3.84
CA ARG A 257 33.33 4.40 -2.44
C ARG A 257 33.58 5.56 -1.50
N PHE A 258 32.79 5.65 -0.44
CA PHE A 258 32.91 6.65 0.61
C PHE A 258 32.72 6.01 1.99
N LEU A 259 33.24 6.67 3.02
CA LEU A 259 32.93 6.34 4.41
C LEU A 259 31.98 7.38 4.98
N VAL A 260 30.80 6.91 5.42
CA VAL A 260 29.78 7.74 6.07
C VAL A 260 29.69 7.34 7.55
N PRO A 261 29.72 8.27 8.52
CA PRO A 261 29.52 7.92 9.93
C PRO A 261 28.22 7.15 10.13
N SER A 262 28.23 6.06 10.91
CA SER A 262 27.05 5.19 11.07
C SER A 262 25.83 5.89 11.65
N GLY A 263 26.03 6.91 12.49
CA GLY A 263 24.93 7.73 13.03
C GLY A 263 24.33 8.71 12.03
N GLU A 264 25.03 9.01 10.93
CA GLU A 264 24.59 9.90 9.86
C GLU A 264 23.93 9.13 8.72
N TYR A 265 24.39 7.91 8.43
CA TYR A 265 23.85 7.12 7.34
C TYR A 265 22.42 6.65 7.62
N GLN A 266 21.46 7.34 7.03
CA GLN A 266 20.05 6.95 7.00
C GLN A 266 19.55 7.02 5.57
N VAL A 267 19.13 5.88 5.03
CA VAL A 267 18.58 5.84 3.67
C VAL A 267 17.27 6.62 3.67
N GLY A 268 17.30 7.79 3.02
CA GLY A 268 16.12 8.60 2.78
C GLY A 268 15.19 7.96 1.75
N ARG A 269 14.02 8.56 1.56
CA ARG A 269 12.97 8.06 0.66
C ARG A 269 13.44 7.81 -0.78
N PHE A 270 14.41 8.58 -1.27
CA PHE A 270 14.97 8.49 -2.63
C PHE A 270 16.46 8.14 -2.66
N GLY A 271 17.03 7.71 -1.52
CA GLY A 271 18.45 7.40 -1.37
C GLY A 271 19.16 8.35 -0.41
N PHE A 272 20.48 8.18 -0.33
CA PHE A 272 21.38 9.01 0.46
C PHE A 272 22.34 9.71 -0.49
N VAL A 273 22.39 11.05 -0.44
CA VAL A 273 23.32 11.86 -1.22
C VAL A 273 24.59 12.05 -0.41
N VAL A 274 25.73 11.68 -0.99
CA VAL A 274 27.04 11.85 -0.38
C VAL A 274 27.43 13.33 -0.41
N ASP A 275 27.91 13.82 0.72
CA ASP A 275 28.53 15.13 0.85
C ASP A 275 30.05 14.95 0.73
N GLU A 276 30.61 15.23 -0.45
CA GLU A 276 32.05 15.02 -0.72
C GLU A 276 32.97 15.84 0.21
N ALA A 277 32.48 16.91 0.85
CA ALA A 277 33.25 17.69 1.81
C ALA A 277 33.31 17.02 3.20
N ARG A 278 32.35 16.15 3.52
CA ARG A 278 32.22 15.50 4.83
C ARG A 278 32.48 14.00 4.80
N HIS A 279 32.28 13.35 3.66
CA HIS A 279 32.39 11.91 3.48
C HIS A 279 33.63 11.60 2.64
N PRO A 280 34.74 11.15 3.25
CA PRO A 280 35.98 10.91 2.51
C PRO A 280 35.84 9.72 1.55
N VAL A 281 36.47 9.85 0.38
CA VAL A 281 36.58 8.76 -0.60
C VAL A 281 37.38 7.61 0.01
N HIS A 282 36.85 6.40 -0.09
CA HIS A 282 37.49 5.19 0.44
C HIS A 282 38.16 4.37 -0.66
N SER A 283 39.49 4.37 -0.68
CA SER A 283 40.28 3.58 -1.63
C SER A 283 40.93 2.35 -1.00
N GLY A 284 40.75 2.13 0.31
CA GLY A 284 41.38 1.03 1.05
C GLY A 284 40.70 -0.34 0.84
N PRO A 285 41.09 -1.36 1.61
CA PRO A 285 40.41 -2.66 1.65
C PRO A 285 38.89 -2.48 1.80
N SER A 286 38.11 -3.30 1.10
CA SER A 286 36.64 -3.21 1.12
C SER A 286 36.04 -4.28 2.03
N SER A 287 34.98 -3.92 2.74
CA SER A 287 34.08 -4.89 3.39
C SER A 287 33.11 -5.55 2.40
N PHE A 288 32.99 -5.05 1.16
CA PHE A 288 32.21 -5.72 0.13
C PHE A 288 32.95 -6.96 -0.39
N ILE A 289 32.31 -8.13 -0.26
CA ILE A 289 32.84 -9.40 -0.76
C ILE A 289 33.01 -9.32 -2.28
N GLY A 290 34.23 -9.56 -2.76
CA GLY A 290 34.53 -9.60 -4.20
C GLY A 290 34.65 -8.23 -4.87
N TRP A 291 34.78 -7.14 -4.12
CA TRP A 291 35.04 -5.81 -4.68
C TRP A 291 36.43 -5.75 -5.32
N GLN A 292 36.49 -6.06 -6.61
CA GLN A 292 37.55 -5.64 -7.50
C GLN A 292 36.99 -4.42 -8.21
N GLY A 293 37.43 -3.21 -7.82
CA GLY A 293 36.93 -1.98 -8.43
C GLY A 293 36.84 -2.16 -9.94
N ARG A 294 35.63 -2.09 -10.51
CA ARG A 294 35.40 -2.23 -11.94
C ARG A 294 35.89 -0.97 -12.65
N ALA A 295 37.19 -0.75 -12.58
CA ALA A 295 37.87 0.33 -13.27
C ALA A 295 38.42 -0.24 -14.58
N ARG A 296 37.61 -0.13 -15.63
CA ARG A 296 37.91 0.64 -16.86
C ARG A 296 36.73 0.57 -17.83
#